data_AF-A0A412FVW5-F1
#
_entry.id   AF-A0A412FVW5-F1
#
_cell.length_a   1.000
_cell.length_b   1.000
_cell.length_c   1.000
_cell.angle_alpha   90.00
_cell.angle_beta   90.00
_cell.angle_gamma   90.00
#
_symmetry.space_group_name_H-M   'P 1'
#
loop_
_entity.id
_entity.type
_entity.pdbx_description
1 polymer ?
#
loop_
_entity_poly.entity_id
_entity_poly.type
_entity_poly.pdbx_seq_one_letter_code
_entity_poly.pdbx_strand_id
1 'polypeptide(L)'
;MKKYILSICTLAAVCLGSVAVTSCSEPDDINDLVLNRVLSPTGITARISQEVNIIVSWNEMSGATSYELEVYADSPDYDQRTPDASYTTTLTEKTLTNLIGETDYYIRVRAIDENNSSRTSKWVDIKRTTNPEQNMKKVKAGDIQSTSVKVTWTPGIEVDAVICAPTTANSSANTVTYTLNSTDISSGSATITGLTPETNYRATLKLGEKTRGYSTFTTNLDLSDAIELTPADDWVSAIQDATPGSKFALAPGEYVLTAAKLQINNNVVIAAKNSAEPPVINTCIHIYNGASLYLYQVVLDGTNTDGSQAIEYKKEGGFGDLTINGCEIRNYIKGLIYINVAAVPNTIKIENSLIHDIVCDGGDFIDSRKGGWNNLTISSSTIYNSASKRDVLRADDVSNSVTANMVTSIDKCTFYNIGNSEANYRFFYLRFKGNTNTFTNNVIANFNNKRGFANSSAVGKPTYSNNYYYNCKNLISLAEGNTDTTVTCFDTEGNVLENNPFANPDKADFTIIDELYQSYGFGDPRWLP
;
A
#
# COMPACT_ATOMS: atom_id res chain seq x y z
N MET A 1 -27.44 44.11 -4.64
CA MET A 1 -26.77 45.42 -4.79
C MET A 1 -25.68 45.23 -5.85
N LYS A 2 -25.93 45.49 -7.14
CA LYS A 2 -25.73 46.78 -7.87
C LYS A 2 -24.29 47.30 -7.64
N LYS A 3 -23.38 47.39 -8.62
CA LYS A 3 -23.46 48.02 -9.97
C LYS A 3 -22.30 47.52 -10.86
N TYR A 4 -22.43 47.13 -12.14
CA TYR A 4 -22.72 47.80 -13.44
C TYR A 4 -21.45 47.88 -14.34
N ILE A 5 -21.41 47.20 -15.50
CA ILE A 5 -21.71 47.65 -16.90
C ILE A 5 -20.57 48.46 -17.57
N LEU A 6 -20.06 48.00 -18.73
CA LEU A 6 -20.18 48.63 -20.08
C LEU A 6 -19.29 47.85 -21.08
N SER A 7 -19.81 47.13 -22.09
CA SER A 7 -20.66 47.48 -23.24
C SER A 7 -19.83 47.85 -24.49
N ILE A 8 -19.64 46.85 -25.36
CA ILE A 8 -19.33 47.00 -26.78
C ILE A 8 -20.65 47.28 -27.49
N CYS A 9 -20.78 48.41 -28.20
CA CYS A 9 -21.61 48.56 -29.40
C CYS A 9 -21.38 49.93 -30.07
N THR A 10 -20.95 49.83 -31.32
CA THR A 10 -21.07 50.76 -32.46
C THR A 10 -22.26 51.73 -32.44
N LEU A 11 -22.02 52.98 -32.86
CA LEU A 11 -22.97 53.69 -33.73
C LEU A 11 -22.28 54.79 -34.55
N ALA A 12 -22.55 54.73 -35.85
CA ALA A 12 -22.16 55.68 -36.88
C ALA A 12 -22.98 56.99 -36.80
N ALA A 13 -22.35 58.11 -37.20
CA ALA A 13 -23.04 59.32 -37.59
C ALA A 13 -22.43 59.85 -38.90
N VAL A 14 -23.21 59.69 -39.97
CA VAL A 14 -23.00 60.22 -41.32
C VAL A 14 -23.40 61.70 -41.33
N CYS A 15 -22.53 62.58 -41.83
CA CYS A 15 -22.92 63.89 -42.38
C CYS A 15 -22.21 64.10 -43.72
N LEU A 16 -23.01 64.38 -44.74
CA LEU A 16 -22.66 64.50 -46.15
C LEU A 16 -21.80 65.74 -46.47
N GLY A 17 -20.98 65.62 -47.52
CA GLY A 17 -20.81 66.73 -48.45
C GLY A 17 -19.50 66.76 -49.24
N SER A 18 -19.63 66.50 -50.54
CA SER A 18 -18.78 66.91 -51.67
C SER A 18 -17.64 65.98 -52.13
N VAL A 19 -17.80 65.56 -53.38
CA VAL A 19 -16.90 64.72 -54.17
C VAL A 19 -15.83 65.62 -54.78
N ALA A 20 -14.57 65.33 -54.47
CA ALA A 20 -13.45 65.62 -55.35
C ALA A 20 -12.63 64.34 -55.45
N VAL A 21 -12.78 63.63 -56.56
CA VAL A 21 -11.90 62.55 -56.95
C VAL A 21 -10.55 63.16 -57.36
N THR A 22 -9.63 63.20 -56.41
CA THR A 22 -8.20 63.26 -56.69
C THR A 22 -7.62 61.95 -56.19
N SER A 23 -7.13 61.13 -57.12
CA SER A 23 -6.32 59.96 -56.83
C SER A 23 -5.10 60.38 -56.01
N CYS A 24 -5.17 60.19 -54.70
CA CYS A 24 -3.98 60.16 -53.85
C CYS A 24 -3.61 58.69 -53.66
N SER A 25 -2.34 58.42 -53.94
CA SER A 25 -1.64 57.16 -53.79
C SER A 25 -2.04 56.39 -52.54
N GLU A 26 -2.00 55.05 -52.65
CA GLU A 26 -2.00 54.18 -51.47
C GLU A 26 -1.03 54.75 -50.42
N PRO A 27 -1.40 54.79 -49.13
CA PRO A 27 -0.43 55.10 -48.11
C PRO A 27 0.64 54.01 -48.17
N ASP A 28 1.83 54.43 -48.61
CA ASP A 28 3.05 53.66 -48.60
C ASP A 28 3.24 52.99 -47.23
N ASP A 29 3.62 51.72 -47.33
CA ASP A 29 4.41 50.96 -46.39
C ASP A 29 3.93 50.90 -44.94
N ILE A 30 3.46 49.69 -44.60
CA ILE A 30 3.71 49.10 -43.29
C ILE A 30 5.17 49.43 -42.94
N ASN A 31 5.38 50.31 -41.97
CA ASN A 31 6.70 50.50 -41.39
C ASN A 31 7.17 49.10 -40.96
N ASP A 32 8.12 48.53 -41.71
CA ASP A 32 8.86 47.38 -41.27
C ASP A 32 9.37 47.74 -39.88
N LEU A 33 8.88 47.00 -38.87
CA LEU A 33 9.23 47.26 -37.49
C LEU A 33 10.71 46.86 -37.34
N VAL A 34 11.63 47.78 -37.63
CA VAL A 34 13.07 47.56 -37.48
C VAL A 34 13.36 47.51 -35.98
N LEU A 35 13.26 46.32 -35.42
CA LEU A 35 13.56 46.07 -34.03
C LEU A 35 15.08 46.08 -33.83
N ASN A 36 15.53 46.98 -32.95
CA ASN A 36 16.95 47.07 -32.55
C ASN A 36 17.46 45.79 -31.85
N ARG A 37 16.56 44.88 -31.44
CA ARG A 37 16.85 43.60 -30.76
C ARG A 37 15.79 42.56 -31.10
N VAL A 38 16.15 41.28 -31.01
CA VAL A 38 15.20 40.16 -30.98
C VAL A 38 14.25 40.33 -29.79
N LEU A 39 12.97 40.04 -30.00
CA LEU A 39 11.97 40.08 -28.93
C LEU A 39 12.26 39.01 -27.88
N SER A 40 11.99 39.31 -26.61
CA SER A 40 12.05 38.30 -25.54
C SER A 40 11.07 37.16 -25.80
N PRO A 41 11.41 35.92 -25.44
CA PRO A 41 10.50 34.79 -25.57
C PRO A 41 9.13 35.09 -24.97
N THR A 42 8.06 34.74 -25.69
CA THR A 42 6.67 34.90 -25.23
C THR A 42 6.03 33.54 -24.98
N GLY A 43 4.93 33.50 -24.24
CA GLY A 43 4.22 32.24 -23.95
C GLY A 43 5.06 31.26 -23.13
N ILE A 44 5.98 31.75 -22.29
CA ILE A 44 6.80 30.87 -21.45
C ILE A 44 5.92 30.08 -20.48
N THR A 45 6.11 28.76 -20.46
CA THR A 45 5.46 27.86 -19.50
C THR A 45 6.47 26.92 -18.88
N ALA A 46 6.17 26.44 -17.67
CA ALA A 46 6.94 25.46 -16.95
C ALA A 46 5.98 24.45 -16.34
N ARG A 47 6.09 23.18 -16.76
CA ARG A 47 5.25 22.08 -16.25
C ARG A 47 6.10 20.97 -15.65
N ILE A 48 5.59 20.35 -14.60
CA ILE A 48 6.24 19.20 -13.97
C ILE A 48 6.01 17.94 -14.81
N SER A 49 7.04 17.10 -14.88
CA SER A 49 7.03 15.76 -15.44
C SER A 49 7.82 14.84 -14.52
N GLN A 50 7.38 13.59 -14.31
CA GLN A 50 8.09 12.60 -13.47
C GLN A 50 8.50 13.15 -12.09
N GLU A 51 7.55 13.81 -11.41
CA GLU A 51 7.70 14.51 -10.11
C GLU A 51 8.64 15.72 -10.07
N VAL A 52 9.87 15.58 -10.54
CA VAL A 52 10.91 16.61 -10.37
C VAL A 52 11.39 17.22 -11.67
N ASN A 53 11.15 16.61 -12.83
CA ASN A 53 11.59 17.23 -14.09
C ASN A 53 10.70 18.45 -14.41
N ILE A 54 11.30 19.51 -14.94
CA ILE A 54 10.58 20.69 -15.41
C ILE A 54 10.72 20.77 -16.93
N ILE A 55 9.60 20.73 -17.65
CA ILE A 55 9.58 21.03 -19.07
C ILE A 55 9.24 22.51 -19.24
N VAL A 56 10.22 23.27 -19.72
CA VAL A 56 10.11 24.69 -20.02
C VAL A 56 9.87 24.84 -21.52
N SER A 57 8.87 25.63 -21.92
CA SER A 57 8.59 25.89 -23.33
C SER A 57 8.20 27.34 -23.58
N TRP A 58 8.42 27.84 -24.79
CA TRP A 58 8.13 29.21 -25.22
C TRP A 58 7.76 29.25 -26.71
N ASN A 59 7.30 30.39 -27.19
CA ASN A 59 7.02 30.62 -28.61
C ASN A 59 8.31 30.86 -29.40
N GLU A 60 8.33 30.42 -30.66
CA GLU A 60 9.41 30.74 -31.59
C GLU A 60 9.54 32.26 -31.78
N MET A 61 10.78 32.76 -31.80
CA MET A 61 11.07 34.20 -31.84
C MET A 61 11.72 34.53 -33.18
N SER A 62 11.05 35.36 -33.97
CA SER A 62 11.59 35.83 -35.25
C SER A 62 12.94 36.53 -35.06
N GLY A 63 13.93 36.11 -35.83
CA GLY A 63 15.31 36.61 -35.76
C GLY A 63 16.18 35.96 -34.68
N ALA A 64 15.67 34.99 -33.90
CA ALA A 64 16.48 34.18 -33.00
C ALA A 64 17.13 33.01 -33.76
N THR A 65 18.41 32.76 -33.50
CA THR A 65 19.14 31.57 -33.99
C THR A 65 19.14 30.44 -32.97
N SER A 66 19.07 30.79 -31.67
CA SER A 66 19.05 29.85 -30.55
C SER A 66 18.45 30.52 -29.30
N TYR A 67 18.33 29.75 -28.23
CA TYR A 67 17.87 30.20 -26.92
C TYR A 67 18.87 29.80 -25.85
N GLU A 68 19.10 30.71 -24.91
CA GLU A 68 19.84 30.43 -23.69
C GLU A 68 18.89 30.36 -22.50
N LEU A 69 19.17 29.40 -21.62
CA LEU A 69 18.45 29.18 -20.38
C LEU A 69 19.42 29.18 -19.22
N GLU A 70 18.99 29.76 -18.11
CA GLU A 70 19.67 29.63 -16.83
C GLU A 70 18.66 29.24 -15.75
N VAL A 71 19.09 28.35 -14.86
CA VAL A 71 18.26 27.74 -13.83
C VAL A 71 18.88 28.00 -12.47
N TYR A 72 18.07 28.49 -11.55
CA TYR A 72 18.46 28.83 -10.19
C TYR A 72 17.50 28.17 -9.19
N ALA A 73 18.03 27.32 -8.33
CA ALA A 73 17.32 26.71 -7.21
C ALA A 73 17.23 27.68 -6.03
N ASP A 74 16.08 27.66 -5.35
CA ASP A 74 15.75 28.36 -4.10
C ASP A 74 15.70 29.90 -4.15
N SER A 75 16.53 30.56 -4.96
CA SER A 75 16.51 32.04 -5.11
C SER A 75 16.83 32.52 -6.54
N PRO A 76 16.23 33.63 -7.00
CA PRO A 76 16.54 34.24 -8.30
C PRO A 76 17.73 35.23 -8.24
N ASP A 77 18.85 34.83 -7.65
CA ASP A 77 20.03 35.70 -7.46
C ASP A 77 20.90 35.80 -8.73
N TYR A 78 20.26 36.17 -9.83
CA TYR A 78 20.77 36.09 -11.19
C TYR A 78 22.10 36.79 -11.46
N ASP A 79 22.36 37.90 -10.77
CA ASP A 79 23.56 38.72 -10.97
C ASP A 79 24.63 38.49 -9.89
N GLN A 80 24.29 37.75 -8.83
CA GLN A 80 25.16 37.52 -7.68
C GLN A 80 25.64 36.07 -7.59
N ARG A 81 25.03 35.15 -8.35
CA ARG A 81 25.32 33.73 -8.33
C ARG A 81 25.44 33.16 -9.73
N THR A 82 26.32 32.16 -9.88
CA THR A 82 26.33 31.30 -11.08
C THR A 82 25.05 30.45 -11.11
N PRO A 83 24.42 30.24 -12.28
CA PRO A 83 23.30 29.31 -12.41
C PRO A 83 23.66 27.89 -11.93
N ASP A 84 22.70 27.16 -11.37
CA ASP A 84 22.90 25.72 -11.09
C ASP A 84 23.01 24.90 -12.38
N ALA A 85 22.30 25.36 -13.42
CA ALA A 85 22.40 24.81 -14.75
C ALA A 85 22.19 25.89 -15.81
N SER A 86 22.90 25.74 -16.93
CA SER A 86 22.77 26.58 -18.11
C SER A 86 22.64 25.71 -19.35
N TYR A 87 21.83 26.15 -20.30
CA TYR A 87 21.59 25.42 -21.53
C TYR A 87 21.52 26.36 -22.73
N THR A 88 21.97 25.86 -23.87
CA THR A 88 21.71 26.48 -25.18
C THR A 88 20.94 25.48 -26.03
N THR A 89 19.90 25.92 -26.72
CA THR A 89 19.07 25.05 -27.58
C THR A 89 18.52 25.83 -28.77
N THR A 90 18.34 25.17 -29.90
CA THR A 90 17.61 25.72 -31.06
C THR A 90 16.12 25.37 -31.03
N LEU A 91 15.71 24.50 -30.10
CA LEU A 91 14.32 24.14 -29.89
C LEU A 91 13.60 25.21 -29.06
N THR A 92 12.27 25.20 -29.12
CA THR A 92 11.40 26.07 -28.31
C THR A 92 10.95 25.42 -27.01
N GLU A 93 11.56 24.29 -26.65
CA GLU A 93 11.36 23.62 -25.37
C GLU A 93 12.67 23.00 -24.85
N LYS A 94 12.74 22.84 -23.53
CA LYS A 94 13.82 22.16 -22.82
C LYS A 94 13.27 21.41 -21.62
N THR A 95 13.61 20.14 -21.51
CA THR A 95 13.40 19.37 -20.27
C THR A 95 14.61 19.53 -19.37
N LEU A 96 14.36 19.99 -18.14
CA LEU A 96 15.30 20.07 -17.03
C LEU A 96 15.14 18.81 -16.20
N THR A 97 16.23 18.08 -15.97
CA THR A 97 16.25 16.79 -15.26
C THR A 97 17.17 16.83 -14.05
N ASN A 98 17.12 15.80 -13.20
CA ASN A 98 17.94 15.69 -11.98
C ASN A 98 17.74 16.87 -11.01
N LEU A 99 16.55 17.44 -11.00
CA LEU A 99 16.17 18.49 -10.07
C LEU A 99 15.82 17.88 -8.72
N ILE A 100 16.02 18.66 -7.65
CA ILE A 100 15.69 18.28 -6.28
C ILE A 100 14.20 18.53 -6.07
N GLY A 101 13.51 17.59 -5.43
CA GLY A 101 12.11 17.76 -5.04
C GLY A 101 11.89 18.89 -4.03
N GLU A 102 10.63 19.31 -3.88
CA GLU A 102 10.24 20.40 -2.95
C GLU A 102 11.09 21.67 -3.09
N THR A 103 11.55 21.97 -4.31
CA THR A 103 12.49 23.07 -4.59
C THR A 103 11.86 24.05 -5.56
N ASP A 104 11.97 25.33 -5.24
CA ASP A 104 11.61 26.42 -6.13
C ASP A 104 12.72 26.62 -7.17
N TYR A 105 12.38 26.45 -8.45
CA TYR A 105 13.30 26.74 -9.55
C TYR A 105 12.88 28.02 -10.27
N TYR A 106 13.79 28.98 -10.30
CA TYR A 106 13.72 30.23 -11.03
C TYR A 106 14.48 30.06 -12.34
N ILE A 107 13.76 30.10 -13.46
CA ILE A 107 14.28 29.79 -14.78
C ILE A 107 14.14 31.04 -15.63
N ARG A 108 15.24 31.47 -16.24
CA ARG A 108 15.23 32.58 -17.19
C ARG A 108 15.62 32.11 -18.58
N VAL A 109 14.92 32.61 -19.60
CA VAL A 109 15.16 32.30 -21.02
C VAL A 109 15.36 33.58 -21.82
N ARG A 110 16.34 33.59 -22.73
CA ARG A 110 16.50 34.68 -23.71
C ARG A 110 16.75 34.12 -25.11
N ALA A 111 16.28 34.85 -26.11
CA ALA A 111 16.52 34.56 -27.51
C ALA A 111 17.86 35.17 -27.96
N ILE A 112 18.67 34.39 -28.66
CA ILE A 112 20.01 34.75 -29.13
C ILE A 112 19.98 35.03 -30.62
N ASP A 113 20.68 36.09 -31.04
CA ASP A 113 21.06 36.31 -32.43
C ASP A 113 22.58 36.16 -32.54
N GLU A 114 23.03 34.99 -32.97
CA GLU A 114 24.46 34.67 -33.08
C GLU A 114 25.19 35.55 -34.11
N ASN A 115 24.45 36.11 -35.07
CA ASN A 115 25.03 37.00 -36.08
C ASN A 115 25.24 38.42 -35.54
N ASN A 116 24.56 38.79 -34.45
CA ASN A 116 24.71 40.08 -33.79
C ASN A 116 24.32 40.02 -32.31
N SER A 117 25.33 39.86 -31.44
CA SER A 117 25.12 39.77 -29.98
C SER A 117 24.49 41.01 -29.36
N SER A 118 24.58 42.19 -29.98
CA SER A 118 23.89 43.40 -29.49
C SER A 118 22.37 43.32 -29.68
N ARG A 119 21.89 42.40 -30.52
CA ARG A 119 20.47 42.15 -30.79
C ARG A 119 19.86 41.06 -29.90
N THR A 120 20.65 40.32 -29.12
CA THR A 120 20.13 39.32 -28.15
C THR A 120 19.03 39.92 -27.27
N SER A 121 17.97 39.15 -27.01
CA SER A 121 16.79 39.64 -26.27
C SER A 121 17.07 39.91 -24.80
N LYS A 122 16.12 40.55 -24.09
CA LYS A 122 16.13 40.53 -22.62
C LYS A 122 15.68 39.16 -22.13
N TRP A 123 16.06 38.82 -20.89
CA TRP A 123 15.57 37.64 -20.20
C TRP A 123 14.06 37.72 -19.95
N VAL A 124 13.38 36.58 -20.01
CA VAL A 124 12.04 36.36 -19.46
C VAL A 124 12.13 35.26 -18.41
N ASP A 125 11.45 35.43 -17.29
CA ASP A 125 11.59 34.57 -16.14
C ASP A 125 10.30 33.77 -15.90
N ILE A 126 10.45 32.56 -15.37
CA ILE A 126 9.37 31.73 -14.87
C ILE A 126 9.83 30.99 -13.61
N LYS A 127 8.91 30.84 -12.65
CA LYS A 127 9.13 30.05 -11.44
C LYS A 127 8.33 28.75 -11.52
N ARG A 128 8.92 27.64 -11.09
CA ARG A 128 8.20 26.39 -10.88
C ARG A 128 8.75 25.63 -9.68
N THR A 129 7.85 25.16 -8.83
CA THR A 129 8.18 24.29 -7.70
C THR A 129 8.06 22.83 -8.13
N THR A 130 9.08 22.02 -7.86
CA THR A 130 9.05 20.56 -8.07
C THR A 130 8.18 19.85 -7.04
N ASN A 131 7.64 18.69 -7.39
CA ASN A 131 6.94 17.84 -6.42
C ASN A 131 7.95 17.14 -5.49
N PRO A 132 7.49 16.54 -4.37
CA PRO A 132 8.32 15.65 -3.59
C PRO A 132 8.82 14.47 -4.42
N GLU A 133 10.08 14.09 -4.25
CA GLU A 133 10.67 12.91 -4.89
C GLU A 133 10.57 11.67 -4.00
N GLN A 134 10.66 10.49 -4.62
CA GLN A 134 10.71 9.20 -3.93
C GLN A 134 11.97 8.42 -4.34
N ASN A 135 13.11 8.71 -3.70
CA ASN A 135 14.34 7.92 -3.88
C ASN A 135 14.51 6.78 -2.88
N MET A 136 13.72 6.75 -1.80
CA MET A 136 13.82 5.70 -0.78
C MET A 136 13.06 4.46 -1.25
N LYS A 137 13.71 3.30 -1.14
CA LYS A 137 13.12 2.01 -1.50
C LYS A 137 12.31 1.47 -0.32
N LYS A 138 11.28 0.69 -0.62
CA LYS A 138 10.52 -0.10 0.36
C LYS A 138 11.49 -0.94 1.20
N VAL A 139 11.38 -0.85 2.52
CA VAL A 139 12.17 -1.65 3.46
C VAL A 139 11.77 -3.12 3.32
N LYS A 140 12.76 -4.02 3.25
CA LYS A 140 12.53 -5.45 3.07
C LYS A 140 12.38 -6.18 4.40
N ALA A 141 11.65 -7.30 4.40
CA ALA A 141 11.74 -8.26 5.50
C ALA A 141 13.20 -8.71 5.66
N GLY A 142 13.71 -8.77 6.89
CA GLY A 142 15.12 -8.98 7.21
C GLY A 142 15.92 -7.71 7.53
N ASP A 143 15.62 -6.60 6.85
CA ASP A 143 16.27 -5.31 7.13
C ASP A 143 15.69 -4.63 8.39
N ILE A 144 14.55 -5.11 8.87
CA ILE A 144 13.85 -4.62 10.06
C ILE A 144 14.25 -5.49 11.26
N GLN A 145 14.63 -4.84 12.34
CA GLN A 145 14.91 -5.44 13.64
C GLN A 145 14.01 -4.79 14.71
N SER A 146 14.09 -5.27 15.95
CA SER A 146 13.28 -4.70 17.04
C SER A 146 13.65 -3.26 17.39
N THR A 147 14.93 -2.91 17.27
CA THR A 147 15.43 -1.57 17.64
C THR A 147 16.24 -0.89 16.53
N SER A 148 16.25 -1.47 15.34
CA SER A 148 16.95 -0.91 14.19
C SER A 148 16.28 -1.26 12.86
N VAL A 149 16.64 -0.50 11.82
CA VAL A 149 16.23 -0.75 10.45
C VAL A 149 17.38 -0.44 9.51
N LYS A 150 17.55 -1.24 8.46
CA LYS A 150 18.38 -0.87 7.31
C LYS A 150 17.48 -0.29 6.22
N VAL A 151 17.76 0.95 5.81
CA VAL A 151 17.06 1.61 4.71
C VAL A 151 17.97 1.73 3.50
N THR A 152 17.37 1.78 2.30
CA THR A 152 18.13 1.90 1.04
C THR A 152 17.47 2.91 0.12
N TRP A 153 18.29 3.57 -0.71
CA TRP A 153 17.86 4.59 -1.67
C TRP A 153 18.74 4.54 -2.93
N THR A 154 18.52 5.47 -3.87
CA THR A 154 19.38 5.65 -5.05
C THR A 154 20.80 6.06 -4.62
N PRO A 155 21.85 5.25 -4.88
CA PRO A 155 23.21 5.57 -4.42
C PRO A 155 23.75 6.87 -5.04
N GLY A 156 24.55 7.61 -4.27
CA GLY A 156 25.29 8.80 -4.73
C GLY A 156 24.48 10.09 -4.89
N ILE A 157 23.19 10.09 -4.56
CA ILE A 157 22.39 11.33 -4.53
C ILE A 157 22.76 12.21 -3.33
N GLU A 158 22.48 13.51 -3.43
CA GLU A 158 22.74 14.47 -2.34
C GLU A 158 21.74 14.30 -1.19
N VAL A 159 22.21 13.76 -0.07
CA VAL A 159 21.44 13.54 1.16
C VAL A 159 22.33 13.76 2.38
N ASP A 160 21.73 14.14 3.51
CA ASP A 160 22.46 14.41 4.75
C ASP A 160 21.90 13.67 5.98
N ALA A 161 20.63 13.27 5.97
CA ALA A 161 20.02 12.58 7.11
C ALA A 161 18.90 11.61 6.72
N VAL A 162 18.65 10.67 7.63
CA VAL A 162 17.41 9.89 7.68
C VAL A 162 16.72 10.17 9.01
N ILE A 163 15.44 10.55 8.95
CA ILE A 163 14.60 10.77 10.14
C ILE A 163 13.56 9.67 10.22
N CYS A 164 13.62 8.83 11.24
CA CYS A 164 12.61 7.84 11.56
C CYS A 164 11.66 8.39 12.62
N ALA A 165 10.45 8.79 12.21
CA ALA A 165 9.42 9.32 13.10
C ALA A 165 8.27 8.32 13.27
N PRO A 166 7.76 8.08 14.49
CA PRO A 166 6.57 7.25 14.68
C PRO A 166 5.36 7.83 13.95
N THR A 167 4.54 6.97 13.33
CA THR A 167 3.36 7.43 12.55
C THR A 167 2.09 7.53 13.37
N THR A 168 2.06 6.93 14.55
CA THR A 168 0.90 6.98 15.45
C THR A 168 0.87 8.34 16.16
N ALA A 169 -0.28 9.04 16.07
CA ALA A 169 -0.47 10.30 16.77
C ALA A 169 -0.26 10.15 18.28
N ASN A 170 0.45 11.09 18.90
CA ASN A 170 0.80 11.09 20.32
C ASN A 170 1.63 9.87 20.78
N SER A 171 2.38 9.23 19.88
CA SER A 171 3.32 8.17 20.24
C SER A 171 4.38 8.68 21.23
N SER A 172 4.70 7.86 22.24
CA SER A 172 5.84 8.06 23.13
C SER A 172 7.15 7.47 22.60
N ALA A 173 7.11 6.77 21.46
CA ALA A 173 8.29 6.20 20.83
C ALA A 173 9.24 7.30 20.34
N ASN A 174 10.53 7.00 20.31
CA ASN A 174 11.54 7.98 19.94
C ASN A 174 11.48 8.28 18.44
N THR A 175 11.56 9.57 18.08
CA THR A 175 12.01 9.99 16.75
C THR A 175 13.54 9.91 16.72
N VAL A 176 14.07 9.18 15.75
CA VAL A 176 15.53 9.01 15.58
C VAL A 176 15.98 9.76 14.34
N THR A 177 16.94 10.66 14.50
CA THR A 177 17.64 11.34 13.41
C THR A 177 19.03 10.75 13.26
N TYR A 178 19.33 10.20 12.09
CA TYR A 178 20.62 9.64 11.74
C TYR A 178 21.31 10.52 10.69
N THR A 179 22.46 11.09 11.02
CA THR A 179 23.29 11.86 10.08
C THR A 179 24.10 10.91 9.20
N LEU A 180 23.96 11.06 7.88
CA LEU A 180 24.60 10.20 6.89
C LEU A 180 26.08 10.55 6.73
N ASN A 181 26.92 9.52 6.61
CA ASN A 181 28.33 9.66 6.28
C ASN A 181 28.60 9.35 4.79
N SER A 182 29.83 9.56 4.31
CA SER A 182 30.20 9.34 2.90
C SER A 182 30.02 7.89 2.40
N THR A 183 30.15 6.90 3.29
CA THR A 183 29.90 5.48 2.98
C THR A 183 28.42 5.22 2.78
N ASP A 184 27.57 5.83 3.63
CA ASP A 184 26.12 5.69 3.48
C ASP A 184 25.64 6.29 2.16
N ILE A 185 26.12 7.51 1.85
CA ILE A 185 25.77 8.25 0.63
C ILE A 185 26.21 7.47 -0.63
N SER A 186 27.45 6.99 -0.65
CA SER A 186 28.00 6.25 -1.80
C SER A 186 27.37 4.87 -1.98
N SER A 187 26.99 4.18 -0.89
CA SER A 187 26.31 2.89 -0.96
C SER A 187 24.80 3.00 -1.21
N GLY A 188 24.21 4.16 -0.93
CA GLY A 188 22.76 4.34 -0.94
C GLY A 188 22.06 3.55 0.16
N SER A 189 22.68 3.40 1.33
CA SER A 189 22.12 2.64 2.44
C SER A 189 22.64 3.08 3.80
N ALA A 190 21.82 2.94 4.85
CA ALA A 190 22.22 3.17 6.24
C ALA A 190 21.44 2.25 7.18
N THR A 191 22.06 1.89 8.31
CA THR A 191 21.40 1.20 9.43
C THR A 191 21.12 2.18 10.56
N ILE A 192 19.85 2.42 10.84
CA ILE A 192 19.37 3.34 11.86
C ILE A 192 19.04 2.51 13.10
N THR A 193 19.65 2.84 14.24
CA THR A 193 19.46 2.15 15.52
C THR A 193 18.75 3.05 16.54
N GLY A 194 18.33 2.52 17.68
CA GLY A 194 17.68 3.29 18.75
C GLY A 194 16.17 3.48 18.56
N LEU A 195 15.56 2.69 17.67
CA LEU A 195 14.12 2.67 17.46
C LEU A 195 13.42 1.91 18.61
N THR A 196 12.15 2.23 18.83
CA THR A 196 11.30 1.49 19.77
C THR A 196 10.74 0.24 19.10
N PRO A 197 10.76 -0.95 19.74
CA PRO A 197 10.11 -2.16 19.21
C PRO A 197 8.62 -1.98 18.93
N GLU A 198 8.08 -2.84 18.06
CA GLU A 198 6.65 -2.94 17.75
C GLU A 198 5.98 -1.60 17.38
N THR A 199 6.74 -0.72 16.71
CA THR A 199 6.33 0.66 16.44
C THR A 199 6.31 0.92 14.94
N ASN A 200 5.22 1.52 14.45
CA ASN A 200 5.11 2.00 13.08
C ASN A 200 5.91 3.29 12.90
N TYR A 201 6.88 3.26 11.99
CA TYR A 201 7.77 4.37 11.66
C TYR A 201 7.61 4.79 10.19
N ARG A 202 7.83 6.09 9.94
CA ARG A 202 8.16 6.64 8.62
C ARG A 202 9.63 7.07 8.65
N ALA A 203 10.48 6.37 7.91
CA ALA A 203 11.82 6.85 7.57
C ALA A 203 11.71 7.87 6.44
N THR A 204 12.25 9.07 6.64
CA THR A 204 12.28 10.15 5.65
C THR A 204 13.73 10.48 5.33
N LEU A 205 14.11 10.33 4.07
CA LEU A 205 15.40 10.73 3.55
C LEU A 205 15.42 12.24 3.34
N LYS A 206 16.49 12.92 3.78
CA LYS A 206 16.57 14.38 3.80
C LYS A 206 17.82 14.92 3.10
N LEU A 207 17.68 16.15 2.62
CA LEU A 207 18.74 17.08 2.28
C LEU A 207 18.35 18.44 2.87
N GLY A 208 18.89 18.78 4.04
CA GLY A 208 18.37 19.85 4.89
C GLY A 208 16.89 19.62 5.20
N GLU A 209 16.05 20.61 4.89
CA GLU A 209 14.61 20.51 5.09
C GLU A 209 13.89 19.69 4.00
N LYS A 210 14.52 19.53 2.83
CA LYS A 210 13.90 18.93 1.64
C LYS A 210 13.76 17.43 1.78
N THR A 211 12.59 16.91 1.42
CA THR A 211 12.33 15.47 1.39
C THR A 211 12.88 14.85 0.11
N ARG A 212 13.72 13.83 0.29
CA ARG A 212 14.37 13.09 -0.79
C ARG A 212 13.72 11.72 -1.06
N GLY A 213 12.79 11.32 -0.20
CA GLY A 213 12.04 10.07 -0.27
C GLY A 213 11.61 9.60 1.11
N TYR A 214 10.77 8.58 1.17
CA TYR A 214 10.38 7.97 2.43
C TYR A 214 10.00 6.50 2.27
N SER A 215 10.09 5.75 3.36
CA SER A 215 9.47 4.43 3.48
C SER A 215 8.83 4.29 4.86
N THR A 216 7.74 3.55 4.94
CA THR A 216 7.14 3.13 6.20
C THR A 216 7.53 1.70 6.53
N PHE A 217 7.60 1.37 7.81
CA PHE A 217 7.86 0.03 8.32
C PHE A 217 7.42 -0.07 9.79
N THR A 218 7.29 -1.29 10.30
CA THR A 218 7.03 -1.55 11.72
C THR A 218 8.23 -2.27 12.29
N THR A 219 8.85 -1.77 13.36
CA THR A 219 9.92 -2.50 14.05
C THR A 219 9.44 -3.84 14.59
N ASN A 220 10.34 -4.83 14.62
CA ASN A 220 9.97 -6.19 15.01
C ASN A 220 9.69 -6.30 16.52
N LEU A 221 9.08 -7.43 16.90
CA LEU A 221 8.89 -7.84 18.30
C LEU A 221 10.22 -7.84 19.07
N ASP A 222 10.20 -7.38 20.32
CA ASP A 222 11.36 -7.52 21.20
C ASP A 222 11.50 -8.96 21.71
N LEU A 223 12.55 -9.62 21.23
CA LEU A 223 12.92 -10.99 21.56
C LEU A 223 14.17 -11.05 22.47
N SER A 224 14.58 -9.95 23.09
CA SER A 224 15.79 -9.91 23.94
C SER A 224 15.70 -10.83 25.17
N ASP A 225 14.50 -11.14 25.64
CA ASP A 225 14.20 -12.07 26.73
C ASP A 225 13.70 -13.45 26.26
N ALA A 226 13.71 -13.72 24.95
CA ALA A 226 13.20 -14.97 24.40
C ALA A 226 14.18 -16.14 24.59
N ILE A 227 13.61 -17.33 24.78
CA ILE A 227 14.33 -18.60 24.73
C ILE A 227 14.60 -18.92 23.27
N GLU A 228 15.87 -19.01 22.89
CA GLU A 228 16.24 -19.45 21.55
C GLU A 228 16.09 -20.96 21.43
N LEU A 229 15.46 -21.41 20.33
CA LEU A 229 15.34 -22.83 19.99
C LEU A 229 15.79 -23.04 18.55
N THR A 230 16.42 -24.18 18.30
CA THR A 230 16.84 -24.69 16.99
C THR A 230 16.08 -25.98 16.67
N PRO A 231 16.07 -26.45 15.41
CA PRO A 231 15.46 -27.74 15.06
C PRO A 231 16.03 -28.95 15.81
N ALA A 232 17.25 -28.85 16.35
CA ALA A 232 17.91 -29.93 17.07
C ALA A 232 17.52 -30.01 18.56
N ASP A 233 16.89 -28.96 19.09
CA ASP A 233 16.43 -28.92 20.47
C ASP A 233 15.14 -29.71 20.66
N ASP A 234 14.82 -30.06 21.91
CA ASP A 234 13.48 -30.54 22.29
C ASP A 234 12.48 -29.37 22.36
N TRP A 235 12.28 -28.73 21.21
CA TRP A 235 11.41 -27.56 21.08
C TRP A 235 9.95 -27.89 21.40
N VAL A 236 9.53 -29.14 21.21
CA VAL A 236 8.17 -29.60 21.50
C VAL A 236 7.91 -29.51 23.00
N SER A 237 8.74 -30.15 23.82
CA SER A 237 8.59 -30.10 25.28
C SER A 237 8.81 -28.68 25.81
N ALA A 238 9.79 -27.95 25.28
CA ALA A 238 10.06 -26.57 25.68
C ALA A 238 8.82 -25.66 25.54
N ILE A 239 8.05 -25.81 24.46
CA ILE A 239 6.83 -25.02 24.23
C ILE A 239 5.65 -25.57 25.05
N GLN A 240 5.48 -26.89 25.12
CA GLN A 240 4.34 -27.52 25.81
C GLN A 240 4.36 -27.30 27.32
N ASP A 241 5.56 -27.31 27.91
CA ASP A 241 5.80 -27.13 29.35
C ASP A 241 6.16 -25.69 29.72
N ALA A 242 6.08 -24.76 28.75
CA ALA A 242 6.43 -23.36 28.92
C ALA A 242 5.65 -22.72 30.07
N THR A 243 6.32 -21.86 30.85
CA THR A 243 5.64 -21.02 31.83
C THR A 243 4.84 -19.93 31.11
N PRO A 244 3.69 -19.48 31.67
CA PRO A 244 2.91 -18.39 31.07
C PRO A 244 3.75 -17.13 30.83
N GLY A 245 3.68 -16.59 29.61
CA GLY A 245 4.43 -15.42 29.16
C GLY A 245 5.75 -15.74 28.46
N SER A 246 6.14 -17.01 28.34
CA SER A 246 7.38 -17.40 27.65
C SER A 246 7.37 -16.97 26.18
N LYS A 247 8.51 -16.45 25.71
CA LYS A 247 8.76 -16.16 24.30
C LYS A 247 9.80 -17.12 23.76
N PHE A 248 9.59 -17.60 22.54
CA PHE A 248 10.51 -18.48 21.83
C PHE A 248 10.97 -17.82 20.54
N ALA A 249 12.28 -17.65 20.39
CA ALA A 249 12.92 -17.18 19.17
C ALA A 249 13.46 -18.38 18.40
N LEU A 250 12.74 -18.80 17.37
CA LEU A 250 13.11 -19.95 16.55
C LEU A 250 14.18 -19.54 15.54
N ALA A 251 15.33 -20.20 15.58
CA ALA A 251 16.37 -20.07 14.55
C ALA A 251 15.86 -20.62 13.20
N PRO A 252 16.41 -20.17 12.05
CA PRO A 252 16.04 -20.70 10.75
C PRO A 252 16.18 -22.23 10.68
N GLY A 253 15.19 -22.91 10.10
CA GLY A 253 15.17 -24.36 9.94
C GLY A 253 13.76 -24.96 9.96
N GLU A 254 13.69 -26.28 9.86
CA GLU A 254 12.44 -27.04 9.85
C GLU A 254 12.19 -27.75 11.20
N TYR A 255 11.07 -27.44 11.84
CA TYR A 255 10.60 -27.98 13.11
C TYR A 255 9.46 -28.96 12.84
N VAL A 256 9.78 -30.26 12.74
CA VAL A 256 8.84 -31.28 12.25
C VAL A 256 8.15 -32.02 13.40
N LEU A 257 6.82 -31.95 13.45
CA LEU A 257 5.96 -32.73 14.36
C LEU A 257 4.68 -33.14 13.62
N THR A 258 4.80 -34.12 12.73
CA THR A 258 3.70 -34.59 11.86
C THR A 258 2.95 -35.81 12.40
N ALA A 259 3.61 -36.62 13.26
CA ALA A 259 2.99 -37.78 13.92
C ALA A 259 2.14 -37.41 15.15
N ALA A 260 2.16 -36.14 15.56
CA ALA A 260 1.43 -35.59 16.68
C ALA A 260 1.05 -34.13 16.40
N LYS A 261 0.51 -33.44 17.42
CA LYS A 261 0.10 -32.04 17.34
C LYS A 261 0.78 -31.25 18.43
N LEU A 262 1.28 -30.06 18.10
CA LEU A 262 1.89 -29.17 19.08
C LEU A 262 0.81 -28.65 20.03
N GLN A 263 1.00 -28.86 21.33
CA GLN A 263 0.06 -28.38 22.33
C GLN A 263 0.50 -27.03 22.87
N ILE A 264 -0.44 -26.10 22.98
CA ILE A 264 -0.24 -24.81 23.63
C ILE A 264 -1.06 -24.82 24.91
N ASN A 265 -0.36 -24.99 26.04
CA ASN A 265 -0.98 -25.15 27.36
C ASN A 265 -1.00 -23.85 28.16
N ASN A 266 -0.11 -22.92 27.85
CA ASN A 266 0.06 -21.64 28.52
C ASN A 266 0.23 -20.52 27.50
N ASN A 267 0.10 -19.28 27.95
CA ASN A 267 0.28 -18.10 27.12
C ASN A 267 1.72 -18.04 26.60
N VAL A 268 1.94 -18.15 25.29
CA VAL A 268 3.28 -18.14 24.70
C VAL A 268 3.36 -17.31 23.42
N VAL A 269 4.59 -16.86 23.12
CA VAL A 269 4.96 -16.25 21.85
C VAL A 269 5.94 -17.18 21.14
N ILE A 270 5.71 -17.46 19.86
CA ILE A 270 6.61 -18.21 19.00
C ILE A 270 6.92 -17.33 17.80
N ALA A 271 8.18 -16.90 17.69
CA ALA A 271 8.61 -15.91 16.72
C ALA A 271 9.84 -16.40 15.94
N ALA A 272 9.98 -15.93 14.70
CA ALA A 272 11.25 -16.07 13.99
C ALA A 272 12.34 -15.24 14.66
N LYS A 273 13.51 -15.84 14.87
CA LYS A 273 14.72 -15.10 15.28
C LYS A 273 15.20 -14.17 14.17
N ASN A 274 15.09 -14.60 12.91
CA ASN A 274 15.45 -13.82 11.73
C ASN A 274 14.30 -13.78 10.73
N SER A 275 13.73 -12.60 10.52
CA SER A 275 12.61 -12.39 9.59
C SER A 275 12.96 -12.60 8.10
N ALA A 276 14.25 -12.58 7.74
CA ALA A 276 14.71 -12.87 6.39
C ALA A 276 14.62 -14.36 6.02
N GLU A 277 14.67 -15.23 7.03
CA GLU A 277 14.73 -16.68 6.90
C GLU A 277 13.76 -17.31 7.92
N PRO A 278 12.44 -17.16 7.69
CA PRO A 278 11.45 -17.59 8.65
C PRO A 278 11.53 -19.12 8.87
N PRO A 279 11.47 -19.59 10.12
CA PRO A 279 11.47 -21.02 10.43
C PRO A 279 10.17 -21.67 10.00
N VAL A 280 10.25 -22.93 9.58
CA VAL A 280 9.10 -23.73 9.14
C VAL A 280 8.69 -24.65 10.28
N ILE A 281 7.49 -24.48 10.81
CA ILE A 281 6.90 -25.35 11.81
C ILE A 281 5.92 -26.28 11.10
N ASN A 282 6.31 -27.54 10.92
CA ASN A 282 5.52 -28.54 10.21
C ASN A 282 4.69 -29.37 11.21
N THR A 283 3.51 -28.86 11.56
CA THR A 283 2.60 -29.49 12.53
C THR A 283 1.17 -28.96 12.42
N CYS A 284 0.24 -29.57 13.17
CA CYS A 284 -1.03 -28.96 13.57
C CYS A 284 -0.94 -28.54 15.04
N ILE A 285 -1.66 -27.48 15.42
CA ILE A 285 -1.64 -26.91 16.77
C ILE A 285 -2.95 -27.19 17.50
N HIS A 286 -2.86 -27.59 18.76
CA HIS A 286 -3.97 -27.62 19.69
C HIS A 286 -3.77 -26.55 20.78
N ILE A 287 -4.78 -25.71 21.00
CA ILE A 287 -4.79 -24.74 22.09
C ILE A 287 -5.65 -25.29 23.23
N TYR A 288 -5.09 -25.37 24.44
CA TYR A 288 -5.72 -25.88 25.65
C TYR A 288 -5.79 -24.81 26.75
N ASN A 289 -6.54 -25.12 27.82
CA ASN A 289 -6.46 -24.44 29.12
C ASN A 289 -6.63 -22.91 29.10
N GLY A 290 -7.37 -22.38 28.12
CA GLY A 290 -7.57 -20.93 27.99
C GLY A 290 -6.33 -20.16 27.52
N ALA A 291 -5.30 -20.85 27.01
CA ALA A 291 -4.04 -20.25 26.61
C ALA A 291 -4.19 -19.24 25.45
N SER A 292 -3.27 -18.28 25.41
CA SER A 292 -3.03 -17.39 24.27
C SER A 292 -1.83 -17.88 23.44
N LEU A 293 -1.84 -17.60 22.14
CA LEU A 293 -0.74 -17.90 21.23
C LEU A 293 -0.45 -16.69 20.35
N TYR A 294 0.80 -16.24 20.32
CA TYR A 294 1.26 -15.27 19.33
C TYR A 294 2.29 -15.92 18.40
N LEU A 295 1.92 -16.13 17.14
CA LEU A 295 2.80 -16.52 16.05
C LEU A 295 3.29 -15.27 15.31
N TYR A 296 4.61 -15.10 15.23
CA TYR A 296 5.23 -13.92 14.61
C TYR A 296 6.29 -14.30 13.59
N GLN A 297 6.03 -13.99 12.31
CA GLN A 297 6.98 -14.20 11.20
C GLN A 297 7.44 -15.65 11.00
N VAL A 298 6.61 -16.64 11.31
CA VAL A 298 6.90 -18.07 11.10
C VAL A 298 6.13 -18.63 9.90
N VAL A 299 6.58 -19.76 9.38
CA VAL A 299 5.82 -20.54 8.41
C VAL A 299 5.15 -21.72 9.13
N LEU A 300 3.83 -21.84 9.05
CA LEU A 300 3.09 -23.04 9.44
C LEU A 300 2.81 -23.88 8.20
N ASP A 301 3.28 -25.13 8.19
CA ASP A 301 3.13 -26.04 7.05
C ASP A 301 2.36 -27.30 7.45
N GLY A 302 1.24 -27.57 6.78
CA GLY A 302 0.40 -28.75 6.99
C GLY A 302 0.84 -30.01 6.25
N THR A 303 1.90 -29.95 5.44
CA THR A 303 2.37 -31.08 4.63
C THR A 303 2.68 -32.30 5.51
N ASN A 304 2.24 -33.50 5.09
CA ASN A 304 2.45 -34.77 5.80
C ASN A 304 1.86 -34.85 7.24
N THR A 305 1.08 -33.86 7.70
CA THR A 305 0.30 -33.98 8.93
C THR A 305 -0.89 -34.93 8.75
N ASP A 306 -1.67 -35.17 9.81
CA ASP A 306 -2.88 -36.00 9.75
C ASP A 306 -4.05 -35.37 8.95
N GLY A 307 -3.81 -34.25 8.28
CA GLY A 307 -4.80 -33.51 7.50
C GLY A 307 -5.82 -32.76 8.36
N SER A 308 -5.53 -32.54 9.64
CA SER A 308 -6.36 -31.68 10.50
C SER A 308 -6.28 -30.21 10.10
N GLN A 309 -7.06 -29.38 10.80
CA GLN A 309 -6.94 -27.94 10.70
C GLN A 309 -5.60 -27.47 11.27
N ALA A 310 -5.12 -26.31 10.81
CA ALA A 310 -3.86 -25.76 11.31
C ALA A 310 -3.89 -25.51 12.83
N ILE A 311 -5.00 -24.98 13.34
CA ILE A 311 -5.19 -24.65 14.75
C ILE A 311 -6.57 -25.14 15.23
N GLU A 312 -6.59 -25.92 16.31
CA GLU A 312 -7.84 -26.36 16.96
C GLU A 312 -7.90 -25.92 18.42
N TYR A 313 -9.05 -25.37 18.83
CA TYR A 313 -9.34 -25.11 20.24
C TYR A 313 -9.89 -26.36 20.91
N LYS A 314 -9.31 -26.73 22.06
CA LYS A 314 -9.66 -27.95 22.78
C LYS A 314 -10.14 -27.59 24.19
N LYS A 315 -11.20 -28.28 24.63
CA LYS A 315 -11.96 -28.03 25.88
C LYS A 315 -12.86 -26.79 25.81
N GLU A 316 -13.93 -26.83 26.61
CA GLU A 316 -14.81 -25.68 26.80
C GLU A 316 -14.16 -24.62 27.70
N GLY A 317 -14.55 -23.35 27.51
CA GLY A 317 -14.06 -22.23 28.31
C GLY A 317 -13.65 -21.01 27.47
N GLY A 318 -13.32 -19.93 28.17
CA GLY A 318 -12.72 -18.75 27.56
C GLY A 318 -11.24 -18.98 27.26
N PHE A 319 -10.76 -18.43 26.15
CA PHE A 319 -9.36 -18.45 25.76
C PHE A 319 -8.81 -17.04 25.62
N GLY A 320 -7.51 -16.89 25.86
CA GLY A 320 -6.78 -15.70 25.50
C GLY A 320 -6.73 -15.46 23.98
N ASP A 321 -5.88 -14.53 23.58
CA ASP A 321 -5.77 -14.13 22.18
C ASP A 321 -4.97 -15.15 21.35
N LEU A 322 -5.43 -15.39 20.12
CA LEU A 322 -4.62 -15.95 19.04
C LEU A 322 -4.23 -14.80 18.11
N THR A 323 -2.94 -14.51 18.03
CA THR A 323 -2.39 -13.53 17.10
C THR A 323 -1.47 -14.22 16.11
N ILE A 324 -1.68 -13.97 14.83
CA ILE A 324 -0.88 -14.46 13.71
C ILE A 324 -0.45 -13.22 12.93
N ASN A 325 0.84 -12.88 12.99
CA ASN A 325 1.34 -11.65 12.37
C ASN A 325 2.58 -11.94 11.52
N GLY A 326 2.57 -11.50 10.26
CA GLY A 326 3.73 -11.70 9.38
C GLY A 326 3.97 -13.15 8.97
N CYS A 327 3.01 -14.06 9.19
CA CYS A 327 3.21 -15.49 9.01
C CYS A 327 2.81 -15.95 7.60
N GLU A 328 3.37 -17.09 7.20
CA GLU A 328 2.86 -17.87 6.06
C GLU A 328 2.19 -19.13 6.60
N ILE A 329 0.99 -19.48 6.13
CA ILE A 329 0.27 -20.69 6.54
C ILE A 329 -0.19 -21.44 5.29
N ARG A 330 0.28 -22.68 5.12
CA ARG A 330 0.07 -23.42 3.88
C ARG A 330 -0.18 -24.91 4.04
N ASN A 331 -0.74 -25.51 2.99
CA ASN A 331 -0.82 -26.97 2.79
C ASN A 331 -1.64 -27.73 3.86
N TYR A 332 -2.68 -27.11 4.41
CA TYR A 332 -3.59 -27.78 5.34
C TYR A 332 -4.81 -28.38 4.62
N ILE A 333 -5.28 -29.55 5.08
CA ILE A 333 -6.36 -30.27 4.41
C ILE A 333 -7.74 -29.78 4.89
N LYS A 334 -8.04 -29.82 6.19
CA LYS A 334 -9.42 -29.56 6.67
C LYS A 334 -9.79 -28.09 6.84
N GLY A 335 -8.83 -27.20 7.06
CA GLY A 335 -9.10 -25.78 7.36
C GLY A 335 -7.98 -25.09 8.13
N LEU A 336 -8.17 -23.82 8.43
CA LEU A 336 -7.25 -22.98 9.21
C LEU A 336 -7.53 -23.09 10.70
N ILE A 337 -8.75 -22.78 11.14
CA ILE A 337 -9.14 -22.76 12.57
C ILE A 337 -10.36 -23.64 12.79
N TYR A 338 -10.35 -24.42 13.88
CA TYR A 338 -11.48 -25.25 14.28
C TYR A 338 -11.90 -25.06 15.74
N ILE A 339 -13.19 -24.78 15.95
CA ILE A 339 -13.82 -24.61 17.27
C ILE A 339 -15.04 -25.54 17.37
N ASN A 340 -14.80 -26.79 17.78
CA ASN A 340 -15.87 -27.82 17.92
C ASN A 340 -16.08 -28.29 19.36
N VAL A 341 -15.82 -27.39 20.28
CA VAL A 341 -16.15 -27.43 21.71
C VAL A 341 -16.68 -26.06 22.10
N ALA A 342 -17.26 -25.91 23.30
CA ALA A 342 -17.75 -24.63 23.82
C ALA A 342 -16.60 -23.68 24.23
N ALA A 343 -15.64 -23.49 23.32
CA ALA A 343 -14.51 -22.59 23.46
C ALA A 343 -14.87 -21.20 22.90
N VAL A 344 -14.40 -20.15 23.58
CA VAL A 344 -14.57 -18.75 23.16
C VAL A 344 -13.23 -18.02 23.29
N PRO A 345 -12.47 -17.90 22.20
CA PRO A 345 -11.29 -17.04 22.17
C PRO A 345 -11.69 -15.57 22.29
N ASN A 346 -10.89 -14.82 23.05
CA ASN A 346 -11.11 -13.39 23.21
C ASN A 346 -10.86 -12.64 21.90
N THR A 347 -9.70 -12.86 21.29
CA THR A 347 -9.38 -12.32 19.96
C THR A 347 -8.74 -13.41 19.11
N ILE A 348 -9.15 -13.48 17.85
CA ILE A 348 -8.40 -14.12 16.77
C ILE A 348 -7.98 -13.00 15.82
N LYS A 349 -6.69 -12.70 15.76
CA LYS A 349 -6.12 -11.62 14.97
C LYS A 349 -5.15 -12.20 13.95
N ILE A 350 -5.43 -11.99 12.67
CA ILE A 350 -4.58 -12.43 11.56
C ILE A 350 -4.19 -11.20 10.77
N GLU A 351 -2.90 -10.88 10.77
CA GLU A 351 -2.36 -9.65 10.18
C GLU A 351 -1.12 -9.90 9.36
N ASN A 352 -0.93 -9.11 8.29
CA ASN A 352 0.31 -9.11 7.51
C ASN A 352 0.73 -10.52 7.05
N SER A 353 -0.23 -11.41 6.81
CA SER A 353 0.04 -12.85 6.61
C SER A 353 -0.33 -13.34 5.22
N LEU A 354 0.31 -14.42 4.78
CA LEU A 354 -0.01 -15.17 3.57
C LEU A 354 -0.66 -16.49 4.00
N ILE A 355 -1.85 -16.80 3.48
CA ILE A 355 -2.54 -18.06 3.80
C ILE A 355 -3.00 -18.71 2.51
N HIS A 356 -2.54 -19.92 2.23
CA HIS A 356 -2.84 -20.53 0.94
C HIS A 356 -2.84 -22.05 0.92
N ASP A 357 -3.39 -22.59 -0.17
CA ASP A 357 -3.47 -24.02 -0.41
C ASP A 357 -4.09 -24.78 0.78
N ILE A 358 -5.04 -24.14 1.47
CA ILE A 358 -5.87 -24.78 2.48
C ILE A 358 -7.09 -25.37 1.77
N VAL A 359 -7.07 -26.69 1.60
CA VAL A 359 -7.98 -27.43 0.72
C VAL A 359 -9.44 -27.32 1.17
N CYS A 360 -9.65 -27.36 2.49
CA CYS A 360 -10.95 -27.50 3.15
C CYS A 360 -11.70 -28.78 2.71
N ASP A 361 -11.03 -29.93 2.75
CA ASP A 361 -11.69 -31.23 2.63
C ASP A 361 -11.97 -31.82 4.02
N GLY A 362 -13.25 -32.03 4.34
CA GLY A 362 -13.69 -32.46 5.67
C GLY A 362 -13.91 -31.35 6.71
N GLY A 363 -13.71 -30.08 6.35
CA GLY A 363 -13.96 -28.91 7.20
C GLY A 363 -14.19 -27.64 6.39
N ASP A 364 -14.53 -26.54 7.06
CA ASP A 364 -14.59 -25.18 6.49
C ASP A 364 -13.31 -24.40 6.86
N PHE A 365 -13.05 -23.24 6.23
CA PHE A 365 -11.74 -22.58 6.38
C PHE A 365 -11.50 -22.04 7.80
N ILE A 366 -12.41 -21.21 8.34
CA ILE A 366 -12.53 -20.97 9.79
C ILE A 366 -13.87 -21.53 10.23
N ASP A 367 -13.84 -22.62 11.02
CA ASP A 367 -15.00 -23.45 11.31
C ASP A 367 -15.30 -23.50 12.83
N SER A 368 -16.31 -22.75 13.27
CA SER A 368 -16.88 -22.88 14.62
C SER A 368 -18.22 -23.59 14.60
N ARG A 369 -18.31 -24.73 15.29
CA ARG A 369 -19.54 -25.55 15.35
C ARG A 369 -20.20 -25.59 16.72
N LYS A 370 -19.39 -25.50 17.78
CA LYS A 370 -19.87 -25.59 19.17
C LYS A 370 -19.41 -24.45 20.06
N GLY A 371 -18.59 -23.54 19.53
CA GLY A 371 -18.09 -22.39 20.25
C GLY A 371 -18.38 -21.10 19.50
N GLY A 372 -17.53 -20.10 19.71
CA GLY A 372 -17.58 -18.82 19.02
C GLY A 372 -16.28 -18.07 19.23
N TRP A 373 -16.27 -16.77 18.92
CA TRP A 373 -15.18 -15.85 19.23
C TRP A 373 -15.77 -14.52 19.68
N ASN A 374 -15.05 -13.78 20.53
CA ASN A 374 -15.48 -12.41 20.82
C ASN A 374 -15.11 -11.48 19.65
N ASN A 375 -13.88 -11.56 19.15
CA ASN A 375 -13.41 -10.76 18.01
C ASN A 375 -12.59 -11.62 17.04
N LEU A 376 -12.94 -11.60 15.76
CA LEU A 376 -12.14 -12.13 14.66
C LEU A 376 -11.76 -10.97 13.74
N THR A 377 -10.47 -10.69 13.64
CA THR A 377 -9.92 -9.66 12.75
C THR A 377 -8.97 -10.31 11.76
N ILE A 378 -9.23 -10.11 10.47
CA ILE A 378 -8.30 -10.45 9.39
C ILE A 378 -7.96 -9.14 8.68
N SER A 379 -6.69 -8.73 8.70
CA SER A 379 -6.32 -7.49 8.02
C SER A 379 -4.95 -7.53 7.36
N SER A 380 -4.76 -6.70 6.33
CA SER A 380 -3.49 -6.59 5.59
C SER A 380 -2.93 -7.96 5.20
N SER A 381 -3.79 -8.87 4.77
CA SER A 381 -3.43 -10.29 4.57
C SER A 381 -3.91 -10.78 3.21
N THR A 382 -3.19 -11.75 2.67
CA THR A 382 -3.51 -12.35 1.37
C THR A 382 -3.88 -13.81 1.55
N ILE A 383 -5.09 -14.17 1.11
CA ILE A 383 -5.63 -15.52 1.23
C ILE A 383 -5.94 -16.04 -0.17
N TYR A 384 -5.28 -17.12 -0.59
CA TYR A 384 -5.42 -17.61 -1.96
C TYR A 384 -5.47 -19.12 -2.09
N ASN A 385 -6.03 -19.59 -3.21
CA ASN A 385 -6.14 -21.03 -3.55
C ASN A 385 -6.69 -21.91 -2.41
N SER A 386 -7.63 -21.36 -1.64
CA SER A 386 -8.15 -22.00 -0.43
C SER A 386 -9.68 -22.04 -0.45
N ALA A 387 -10.27 -22.97 0.31
CA ALA A 387 -11.73 -23.07 0.47
C ALA A 387 -12.52 -23.12 -0.84
N SER A 388 -11.96 -23.72 -1.89
CA SER A 388 -12.54 -23.69 -3.25
C SER A 388 -13.99 -24.18 -3.29
N LYS A 389 -14.31 -25.20 -2.47
CA LYS A 389 -15.62 -25.86 -2.38
C LYS A 389 -16.20 -25.87 -0.96
N ARG A 390 -15.94 -24.84 -0.14
CA ARG A 390 -16.41 -24.76 1.25
C ARG A 390 -16.78 -23.35 1.70
N ASP A 391 -17.36 -23.25 2.88
CA ASP A 391 -17.60 -21.96 3.51
C ASP A 391 -16.24 -21.36 3.95
N VAL A 392 -16.06 -20.05 3.73
CA VAL A 392 -14.82 -19.36 4.15
C VAL A 392 -14.85 -19.14 5.66
N LEU A 393 -15.91 -18.53 6.17
CA LEU A 393 -16.15 -18.40 7.61
C LEU A 393 -17.43 -19.11 7.99
N ARG A 394 -17.37 -19.94 9.02
CA ARG A 394 -18.52 -20.64 9.58
C ARG A 394 -18.61 -20.44 11.09
N ALA A 395 -19.84 -20.18 11.55
CA ALA A 395 -20.23 -20.25 12.95
C ALA A 395 -21.65 -20.80 13.04
N ASP A 396 -21.82 -21.99 13.63
CA ASP A 396 -23.14 -22.55 13.89
C ASP A 396 -23.85 -21.82 15.03
N ASP A 397 -25.19 -21.89 15.02
CA ASP A 397 -25.98 -21.26 16.09
C ASP A 397 -25.97 -22.11 17.35
N VAL A 398 -25.12 -21.70 18.29
CA VAL A 398 -25.02 -22.26 19.64
C VAL A 398 -25.13 -21.16 20.70
N SER A 399 -25.75 -20.02 20.36
CA SER A 399 -25.82 -18.84 21.23
C SER A 399 -26.59 -19.07 22.53
N ASN A 400 -27.37 -20.15 22.62
CA ASN A 400 -28.06 -20.56 23.84
C ASN A 400 -27.18 -21.43 24.78
N SER A 401 -26.02 -21.88 24.29
CA SER A 401 -25.09 -22.75 25.02
C SER A 401 -23.73 -22.10 25.24
N VAL A 402 -23.41 -21.04 24.50
CA VAL A 402 -22.13 -20.32 24.55
C VAL A 402 -22.38 -18.82 24.50
N THR A 403 -21.66 -18.06 25.33
CA THR A 403 -21.66 -16.60 25.30
C THR A 403 -20.43 -16.11 24.54
N ALA A 404 -20.65 -15.48 23.38
CA ALA A 404 -19.60 -14.87 22.56
C ALA A 404 -20.15 -13.61 21.89
N ASN A 405 -19.31 -12.60 21.68
CA ASN A 405 -19.73 -11.36 21.00
C ASN A 405 -19.91 -11.56 19.49
N MET A 406 -19.16 -12.49 18.87
CA MET A 406 -19.21 -12.80 17.44
C MET A 406 -19.04 -11.59 16.52
N VAL A 407 -18.04 -10.76 16.83
CA VAL A 407 -17.64 -9.63 15.99
C VAL A 407 -16.60 -10.10 14.99
N THR A 408 -16.83 -9.86 13.70
CA THR A 408 -15.91 -10.20 12.61
C THR A 408 -15.56 -8.93 11.82
N SER A 409 -14.27 -8.70 11.58
CA SER A 409 -13.76 -7.60 10.77
C SER A 409 -12.74 -8.12 9.76
N ILE A 410 -12.94 -7.82 8.49
CA ILE A 410 -12.02 -8.15 7.40
C ILE A 410 -11.69 -6.85 6.67
N ASP A 411 -10.44 -6.40 6.79
CA ASP A 411 -10.00 -5.10 6.25
C ASP A 411 -8.72 -5.22 5.44
N LYS A 412 -8.62 -4.55 4.28
CA LYS A 412 -7.37 -4.50 3.49
C LYS A 412 -6.81 -5.89 3.17
N CYS A 413 -7.65 -6.82 2.76
CA CYS A 413 -7.23 -8.17 2.39
C CYS A 413 -7.34 -8.41 0.89
N THR A 414 -6.42 -9.23 0.37
CA THR A 414 -6.44 -9.73 -1.00
C THR A 414 -6.89 -11.19 -1.00
N PHE A 415 -8.00 -11.49 -1.68
CA PHE A 415 -8.52 -12.84 -1.86
C PHE A 415 -8.41 -13.26 -3.33
N TYR A 416 -7.78 -14.41 -3.59
CA TYR A 416 -7.64 -14.93 -4.95
C TYR A 416 -7.99 -16.42 -5.02
N ASN A 417 -8.90 -16.80 -5.92
CA ASN A 417 -9.39 -18.19 -6.05
C ASN A 417 -9.99 -18.77 -4.75
N ILE A 418 -10.55 -17.91 -3.90
CA ILE A 418 -11.32 -18.34 -2.73
C ILE A 418 -12.74 -18.64 -3.15
N GLY A 419 -13.26 -19.82 -2.79
CA GLY A 419 -14.60 -20.23 -3.20
C GLY A 419 -14.78 -20.29 -4.73
N ASN A 420 -13.75 -20.79 -5.44
CA ASN A 420 -13.67 -20.82 -6.91
C ASN A 420 -14.03 -22.20 -7.51
N SER A 421 -15.17 -22.80 -7.13
CA SER A 421 -15.61 -24.07 -7.73
C SER A 421 -17.13 -24.21 -7.97
N GLU A 422 -17.86 -23.11 -8.04
CA GLU A 422 -19.31 -23.09 -8.30
C GLU A 422 -20.12 -23.98 -7.34
N ALA A 423 -19.62 -24.14 -6.12
CA ALA A 423 -20.21 -24.99 -5.10
C ALA A 423 -21.25 -24.23 -4.27
N ASN A 424 -22.11 -24.96 -3.56
CA ASN A 424 -23.23 -24.39 -2.77
C ASN A 424 -22.79 -23.85 -1.39
N TYR A 425 -21.68 -23.10 -1.36
CA TYR A 425 -21.07 -22.53 -0.15
C TYR A 425 -20.94 -21.01 -0.25
N ARG A 426 -20.55 -20.39 0.87
CA ARG A 426 -20.57 -18.94 1.08
C ARG A 426 -19.23 -18.42 1.53
N PHE A 427 -19.09 -17.11 1.45
CA PHE A 427 -18.08 -16.42 2.23
C PHE A 427 -18.43 -16.45 3.73
N PHE A 428 -19.66 -16.07 4.09
CA PHE A 428 -20.15 -16.07 5.47
C PHE A 428 -21.27 -17.10 5.68
N TYR A 429 -20.96 -18.13 6.46
CA TYR A 429 -21.92 -19.02 7.09
C TYR A 429 -21.99 -18.78 8.61
N LEU A 430 -22.32 -17.56 8.99
CA LEU A 430 -22.32 -17.11 10.38
C LEU A 430 -23.76 -17.05 10.90
N ARG A 431 -24.18 -18.09 11.63
CA ARG A 431 -25.55 -18.24 12.16
C ARG A 431 -25.68 -17.91 13.64
N PHE A 432 -24.56 -17.82 14.36
CA PHE A 432 -24.57 -17.46 15.78
C PHE A 432 -25.35 -16.16 15.99
N LYS A 433 -26.40 -16.22 16.81
CA LYS A 433 -27.30 -15.08 17.00
C LYS A 433 -26.57 -13.86 17.55
N GLY A 434 -26.74 -12.71 16.90
CA GLY A 434 -26.12 -11.44 17.32
C GLY A 434 -24.75 -11.16 16.71
N ASN A 435 -24.28 -11.99 15.77
CA ASN A 435 -23.05 -11.74 15.05
C ASN A 435 -23.07 -10.39 14.30
N THR A 436 -21.89 -9.79 14.16
CA THR A 436 -21.68 -8.55 13.40
C THR A 436 -20.48 -8.71 12.49
N ASN A 437 -20.58 -8.22 11.26
CA ASN A 437 -19.58 -8.48 10.22
C ASN A 437 -19.25 -7.18 9.49
N THR A 438 -17.95 -6.87 9.39
CA THR A 438 -17.41 -5.75 8.62
C THR A 438 -16.45 -6.30 7.56
N PHE A 439 -16.58 -5.80 6.33
CA PHE A 439 -15.79 -6.23 5.18
C PHE A 439 -15.42 -5.00 4.35
N THR A 440 -14.21 -4.47 4.54
CA THR A 440 -13.81 -3.16 3.99
C THR A 440 -12.45 -3.15 3.30
N ASN A 441 -12.27 -2.28 2.32
CA ASN A 441 -10.99 -2.06 1.64
C ASN A 441 -10.38 -3.34 1.04
N ASN A 442 -11.20 -4.35 0.71
CA ASN A 442 -10.71 -5.64 0.23
C ASN A 442 -10.70 -5.71 -1.30
N VAL A 443 -9.90 -6.62 -1.85
CA VAL A 443 -10.06 -7.10 -3.23
C VAL A 443 -10.32 -8.59 -3.26
N ILE A 444 -11.33 -9.01 -4.02
CA ILE A 444 -11.64 -10.41 -4.26
C ILE A 444 -11.58 -10.67 -5.76
N ALA A 445 -10.77 -11.65 -6.15
CA ALA A 445 -10.65 -12.12 -7.52
C ALA A 445 -11.01 -13.60 -7.62
N ASN A 446 -11.81 -13.94 -8.64
CA ASN A 446 -12.20 -15.32 -8.97
C ASN A 446 -13.00 -16.04 -7.88
N PHE A 447 -13.98 -15.38 -7.26
CA PHE A 447 -14.96 -16.07 -6.40
C PHE A 447 -16.18 -16.48 -7.24
N ASN A 448 -16.54 -17.77 -7.28
CA ASN A 448 -17.68 -18.22 -8.10
C ASN A 448 -18.67 -19.16 -7.40
N ASN A 449 -18.51 -19.41 -6.09
CA ASN A 449 -19.47 -20.19 -5.33
C ASN A 449 -20.89 -19.60 -5.40
N LYS A 450 -21.89 -20.48 -5.42
CA LYS A 450 -23.27 -20.15 -5.79
C LYS A 450 -24.02 -19.33 -4.75
N ARG A 451 -23.53 -19.28 -3.51
CA ARG A 451 -24.23 -18.61 -2.41
C ARG A 451 -23.55 -17.35 -1.90
N GLY A 452 -22.58 -16.82 -2.65
CA GLY A 452 -22.08 -15.45 -2.47
C GLY A 452 -21.57 -15.19 -1.06
N PHE A 453 -21.87 -14.00 -0.53
CA PHE A 453 -21.56 -13.67 0.86
C PHE A 453 -22.40 -14.49 1.84
N ALA A 454 -23.72 -14.58 1.67
CA ALA A 454 -24.57 -15.40 2.54
C ALA A 454 -25.94 -15.67 1.90
N ASN A 455 -26.61 -16.73 2.39
CA ASN A 455 -27.96 -17.10 2.00
C ASN A 455 -28.92 -17.28 3.20
N SER A 456 -28.61 -16.61 4.32
CA SER A 456 -29.37 -16.71 5.57
C SER A 456 -29.45 -15.34 6.23
N SER A 457 -30.64 -14.97 6.68
CA SER A 457 -30.84 -13.73 7.45
C SER A 457 -30.11 -13.72 8.79
N ALA A 458 -29.67 -14.88 9.29
CA ALA A 458 -28.92 -14.99 10.54
C ALA A 458 -27.55 -14.28 10.49
N VAL A 459 -26.97 -14.07 9.30
CA VAL A 459 -25.70 -13.34 9.12
C VAL A 459 -25.88 -11.83 9.34
N GLY A 460 -27.13 -11.34 9.31
CA GLY A 460 -27.40 -9.92 9.16
C GLY A 460 -26.87 -9.38 7.81
N LYS A 461 -26.92 -8.06 7.62
CA LYS A 461 -26.26 -7.39 6.51
C LYS A 461 -24.86 -6.98 6.97
N PRO A 462 -23.77 -7.55 6.44
CA PRO A 462 -22.43 -7.05 6.74
C PRO A 462 -22.27 -5.58 6.33
N THR A 463 -21.41 -4.86 7.03
CA THR A 463 -20.98 -3.51 6.66
C THR A 463 -19.92 -3.63 5.58
N TYR A 464 -20.21 -3.11 4.39
CA TYR A 464 -19.28 -3.08 3.26
C TYR A 464 -18.79 -1.66 3.00
N SER A 465 -17.55 -1.50 2.53
CA SER A 465 -17.03 -0.22 2.05
C SER A 465 -15.74 -0.43 1.27
N ASN A 466 -15.56 0.30 0.16
CA ASN A 466 -14.32 0.32 -0.63
C ASN A 466 -13.81 -1.07 -1.04
N ASN A 467 -14.70 -2.00 -1.37
CA ASN A 467 -14.33 -3.34 -1.85
C ASN A 467 -14.30 -3.39 -3.37
N TYR A 468 -13.41 -4.22 -3.91
CA TYR A 468 -13.20 -4.40 -5.34
C TYR A 468 -13.31 -5.88 -5.73
N TYR A 469 -13.95 -6.13 -6.86
CA TYR A 469 -14.30 -7.47 -7.31
C TYR A 469 -13.88 -7.68 -8.76
N TYR A 470 -13.04 -8.69 -9.01
CA TYR A 470 -12.67 -9.11 -10.36
C TYR A 470 -13.13 -10.54 -10.62
N ASN A 471 -13.90 -10.75 -11.69
CA ASN A 471 -14.40 -12.09 -12.08
C ASN A 471 -15.11 -12.82 -10.91
N CYS A 472 -16.00 -12.12 -10.21
CA CYS A 472 -16.74 -12.63 -9.06
C CYS A 472 -18.22 -12.85 -9.38
N LYS A 473 -18.81 -13.92 -8.85
CA LYS A 473 -20.27 -14.20 -8.94
C LYS A 473 -20.91 -14.10 -7.55
N ASN A 474 -22.17 -13.65 -7.51
CA ASN A 474 -23.03 -13.69 -6.31
C ASN A 474 -22.60 -12.81 -5.13
N LEU A 475 -21.57 -11.96 -5.27
CA LEU A 475 -21.09 -11.08 -4.19
C LEU A 475 -21.78 -9.70 -4.21
N ILE A 476 -21.96 -9.11 -5.39
CA ILE A 476 -22.58 -7.78 -5.57
C ILE A 476 -24.06 -7.85 -5.93
N SER A 477 -24.46 -8.95 -6.58
CA SER A 477 -25.82 -9.23 -7.02
C SER A 477 -25.92 -10.73 -7.36
N LEU A 478 -27.14 -11.24 -7.47
CA LEU A 478 -27.36 -12.61 -7.93
C LEU A 478 -26.88 -12.73 -9.39
N ALA A 479 -25.91 -13.62 -9.64
CA ALA A 479 -25.34 -13.77 -10.97
C ALA A 479 -26.36 -14.37 -11.96
N GLU A 480 -26.22 -14.04 -13.25
CA GLU A 480 -27.06 -14.62 -14.30
C GLU A 480 -27.01 -16.16 -14.25
N GLY A 481 -28.19 -16.79 -14.38
CA GLY A 481 -28.34 -18.25 -14.30
C GLY A 481 -28.39 -18.81 -12.87
N ASN A 482 -28.15 -18.01 -11.84
CA ASN A 482 -28.38 -18.45 -10.45
C ASN A 482 -29.83 -18.19 -10.04
N THR A 483 -30.54 -19.25 -9.68
CA THR A 483 -31.96 -19.21 -9.28
C THR A 483 -32.18 -19.38 -7.78
N ASP A 484 -31.10 -19.45 -6.96
CA ASP A 484 -31.22 -19.58 -5.51
C ASP A 484 -31.64 -18.24 -4.89
N THR A 485 -32.94 -18.07 -4.70
CA THR A 485 -33.55 -16.87 -4.10
C THR A 485 -33.23 -16.70 -2.61
N THR A 486 -32.57 -17.67 -1.97
CA THR A 486 -32.14 -17.54 -0.57
C THR A 486 -30.89 -16.69 -0.42
N VAL A 487 -30.13 -16.48 -1.49
CA VAL A 487 -28.95 -15.60 -1.51
C VAL A 487 -29.42 -14.15 -1.44
N THR A 488 -29.27 -13.54 -0.27
CA THR A 488 -29.84 -12.21 0.03
C THR A 488 -28.81 -11.21 0.56
N CYS A 489 -27.58 -11.63 0.83
CA CYS A 489 -26.52 -10.76 1.30
C CYS A 489 -25.59 -10.39 0.13
N PHE A 490 -25.61 -9.11 -0.24
CA PHE A 490 -24.81 -8.56 -1.33
C PHE A 490 -24.10 -7.27 -0.91
N ASP A 491 -22.89 -7.05 -1.44
CA ASP A 491 -22.21 -5.76 -1.42
C ASP A 491 -22.63 -4.93 -2.63
N THR A 492 -23.81 -4.30 -2.54
CA THR A 492 -24.41 -3.55 -3.66
C THR A 492 -23.66 -2.28 -4.03
N GLU A 493 -22.73 -1.82 -3.19
CA GLU A 493 -21.89 -0.63 -3.42
C GLU A 493 -20.45 -1.03 -3.81
N GLY A 494 -20.18 -2.33 -3.97
CA GLY A 494 -18.91 -2.87 -4.40
C GLY A 494 -18.49 -2.44 -5.80
N ASN A 495 -17.19 -2.24 -6.01
CA ASN A 495 -16.63 -1.83 -7.30
C ASN A 495 -16.25 -3.05 -8.14
N VAL A 496 -16.75 -3.13 -9.37
CA VAL A 496 -16.37 -4.20 -10.31
C VAL A 496 -15.19 -3.75 -11.15
N LEU A 497 -14.13 -4.56 -11.15
CA LEU A 497 -12.95 -4.36 -11.98
C LEU A 497 -13.16 -5.04 -13.34
N GLU A 498 -12.86 -4.32 -14.41
CA GLU A 498 -12.98 -4.84 -15.79
C GLU A 498 -11.80 -5.77 -16.16
N ASN A 499 -10.62 -5.52 -15.59
CA ASN A 499 -9.39 -6.24 -15.87
C ASN A 499 -8.81 -6.83 -14.58
N ASN A 500 -7.98 -7.88 -14.74
CA ASN A 500 -7.24 -8.45 -13.63
C ASN A 500 -6.34 -7.36 -13.01
N PRO A 501 -6.48 -7.04 -11.71
CA PRO A 501 -5.66 -6.00 -11.09
C PRO A 501 -4.22 -6.45 -10.82
N PHE A 502 -3.94 -7.76 -10.85
CA PHE A 502 -2.68 -8.34 -10.36
C PHE A 502 -1.66 -8.63 -11.46
N ALA A 503 -0.38 -8.41 -11.15
CA ALA A 503 0.75 -8.65 -12.05
C ALA A 503 0.88 -10.13 -12.50
N ASN A 504 0.93 -11.08 -11.57
CA ASN A 504 1.10 -12.50 -11.88
C ASN A 504 0.55 -13.41 -10.75
N PRO A 505 -0.78 -13.46 -10.58
CA PRO A 505 -1.39 -14.14 -9.43
C PRO A 505 -1.17 -15.66 -9.43
N ASP A 506 -0.93 -16.29 -10.59
CA ASP A 506 -0.58 -17.72 -10.69
C ASP A 506 0.80 -18.05 -10.08
N LYS A 507 1.63 -17.02 -9.86
CA LYS A 507 2.91 -17.11 -9.15
C LYS A 507 2.87 -16.45 -7.77
N ALA A 508 1.66 -16.25 -7.22
CA ALA A 508 1.43 -15.56 -5.96
C ALA A 508 1.97 -14.11 -5.92
N ASP A 509 2.12 -13.48 -7.10
CA ASP A 509 2.43 -12.05 -7.21
C ASP A 509 1.13 -11.28 -7.45
N PHE A 510 0.60 -10.72 -6.37
CA PHE A 510 -0.63 -9.95 -6.37
C PHE A 510 -0.37 -8.44 -6.47
N THR A 511 0.84 -8.02 -6.88
CA THR A 511 1.18 -6.60 -7.08
C THR A 511 0.13 -5.94 -7.96
N ILE A 512 -0.45 -4.84 -7.48
CA ILE A 512 -1.42 -4.06 -8.26
C ILE A 512 -0.63 -3.17 -9.22
N ILE A 513 -0.83 -3.37 -10.52
CA ILE A 513 0.00 -2.72 -11.56
C ILE A 513 -0.55 -1.39 -12.07
N ASP A 514 -1.86 -1.18 -11.94
CA ASP A 514 -2.53 0.02 -12.42
C ASP A 514 -2.40 1.14 -11.37
N GLU A 515 -1.80 2.26 -11.75
CA GLU A 515 -1.53 3.41 -10.85
C GLU A 515 -2.82 4.00 -10.26
N LEU A 516 -3.92 3.99 -11.03
CA LEU A 516 -5.20 4.47 -10.53
C LEU A 516 -5.75 3.51 -9.47
N TYR A 517 -5.65 2.20 -9.68
CA TYR A 517 -6.05 1.21 -8.68
C TYR A 517 -5.18 1.26 -7.42
N GLN A 518 -3.88 1.49 -7.57
CA GLN A 518 -2.98 1.71 -6.42
C GLN A 518 -3.45 2.89 -5.57
N SER A 519 -3.90 3.99 -6.20
CA SER A 519 -4.36 5.20 -5.50
C SER A 519 -5.62 4.98 -4.63
N TYR A 520 -6.39 3.92 -4.89
CA TYR A 520 -7.60 3.58 -4.13
C TYR A 520 -7.30 2.87 -2.80
N GLY A 521 -6.09 2.34 -2.62
CA GLY A 521 -5.62 1.79 -1.35
C GLY A 521 -6.38 0.55 -0.85
N PHE A 522 -6.98 -0.22 -1.77
CA PHE A 522 -7.64 -1.49 -1.46
C PHE A 522 -6.66 -2.67 -1.49
N GLY A 523 -7.08 -3.79 -0.91
CA GLY A 523 -6.31 -5.03 -0.87
C GLY A 523 -5.21 -5.02 0.18
N ASP A 524 -4.44 -6.10 0.21
CA ASP A 524 -3.30 -6.23 1.10
C ASP A 524 -2.20 -5.22 0.71
N PRO A 525 -1.81 -4.28 1.60
CA PRO A 525 -0.82 -3.24 1.31
C PRO A 525 0.57 -3.78 0.97
N ARG A 526 0.86 -5.07 1.21
CA ARG A 526 2.10 -5.71 0.74
C ARG A 526 2.27 -5.53 -0.77
N TRP A 527 1.17 -5.55 -1.52
CA TRP A 527 1.13 -5.53 -2.98
C TRP A 527 0.94 -4.14 -3.59
N LEU A 528 0.93 -3.11 -2.75
CA LEU A 528 0.99 -1.71 -3.17
C LEU A 528 2.45 -1.23 -3.17
N PRO A 529 2.85 -0.38 -4.14
CA PRO A 529 4.21 0.12 -4.26
C PRO A 529 4.66 0.99 -3.08
#